data_AF-E2AZJ0-F1
#
_entry.id   AF-E2AZJ0-F1
#
_cell.length_a   1.000
_cell.length_b   1.000
_cell.length_c   1.000
_cell.angle_alpha   90.00
_cell.angle_beta   90.00
_cell.angle_gamma   90.00
#
_symmetry.space_group_name_H-M   'P 1'
#
loop_
_entity.id
_entity.type
_entity.pdbx_description
1 polymer ?
#
loop_
_entity_poly.entity_id
_entity_poly.type
_entity_poly.pdbx_seq_one_letter_code
_entity_poly.pdbx_strand_id
1 'polypeptide(L)'
;PYRMSLHQAVNYDDCQNRLAFCNWIRQQPPNFHHKILFSDESTFKCDGSVNTWNCRYWSQVNPHWLREIDHQHIWKVNVWCGIIGSQIIGPIFFEENLNAVRYSALIE
;
A
#
# COMPACT_ATOMS: atom_id res chain seq x y z
N PRO A 1 3.39 11.90 24.17
CA PRO A 1 3.66 11.94 22.71
C PRO A 1 2.42 11.44 21.98
N TYR A 2 1.85 12.25 21.09
CA TYR A 2 0.66 11.87 20.34
C TYR A 2 1.05 11.48 18.91
N ARG A 3 0.52 10.36 18.43
CA ARG A 3 0.71 9.87 17.07
C ARG A 3 -0.66 9.71 16.43
N MET A 4 -0.84 10.30 15.27
CA MET A 4 -1.99 10.02 14.43
C MET A 4 -1.83 8.60 13.85
N SER A 5 -2.76 7.71 14.16
CA SER A 5 -2.80 6.37 13.58
C SER A 5 -4.06 6.22 12.74
N LEU A 6 -3.85 5.94 11.46
CA LEU A 6 -4.92 5.52 10.56
C LEU A 6 -5.00 4.01 10.64
N HIS A 7 -6.12 3.49 11.12
CA HIS A 7 -6.39 2.06 11.15
C HIS A 7 -7.51 1.76 10.18
N GLN A 8 -7.30 0.75 9.33
CA GLN A 8 -8.40 0.18 8.56
C GLN A 8 -9.34 -0.54 9.53
N ALA A 9 -10.65 -0.29 9.41
CA ALA A 9 -11.65 -1.07 10.12
C ALA A 9 -11.62 -2.50 9.57
N VAL A 10 -11.34 -3.47 10.45
CA VAL A 10 -11.35 -4.90 10.10
C VAL A 10 -12.70 -5.46 10.52
N ASN A 11 -13.48 -5.93 9.53
CA ASN A 11 -14.76 -6.54 9.80
C ASN A 11 -14.58 -8.00 10.27
N TYR A 12 -15.63 -8.57 10.86
CA TYR A 12 -15.60 -9.95 11.34
C TYR A 12 -15.27 -10.94 10.22
N ASP A 13 -15.86 -10.75 9.04
CA ASP A 13 -15.65 -11.61 7.87
C ASP A 13 -14.21 -11.52 7.35
N ASP A 14 -13.56 -10.35 7.43
CA ASP A 14 -12.15 -10.20 7.06
C ASP A 14 -11.25 -11.08 7.92
N CYS A 15 -11.56 -11.20 9.22
CA CYS A 15 -10.80 -12.04 10.13
C CYS A 15 -10.90 -13.53 9.72
N GLN A 16 -12.11 -13.99 9.41
CA GLN A 16 -12.34 -15.38 8.97
C GLN A 16 -11.65 -15.67 7.65
N ASN A 17 -11.78 -14.78 6.66
CA ASN A 17 -11.15 -14.93 5.35
C ASN A 17 -9.61 -14.95 5.46
N ARG A 18 -9.04 -14.07 6.29
CA ARG A 18 -7.59 -14.04 6.55
C ARG A 18 -7.12 -15.32 7.24
N LEU A 19 -7.88 -15.84 8.20
CA LEU A 19 -7.54 -17.10 8.88
C LEU A 19 -7.61 -18.30 7.92
N ALA A 20 -8.64 -18.35 7.07
CA ALA A 20 -8.78 -19.38 6.06
C ALA A 20 -7.60 -19.38 5.08
N PHE A 21 -7.20 -18.21 4.58
CA PHE A 21 -6.02 -18.06 3.74
C PHE A 21 -4.73 -18.50 4.45
N CYS A 22 -4.51 -18.08 5.70
CA CYS A 22 -3.36 -18.49 6.49
C CYS A 22 -3.29 -20.02 6.69
N ASN A 23 -4.43 -20.67 6.93
CA ASN A 23 -4.49 -22.12 7.08
C ASN A 23 -4.21 -22.82 5.73
N TRP A 24 -4.75 -22.30 4.64
CA TRP A 24 -4.53 -22.83 3.30
C TRP A 24 -3.06 -22.71 2.84
N ILE A 25 -2.42 -21.55 3.03
CA ILE A 25 -1.04 -21.33 2.56
C ILE A 25 -0.03 -22.17 3.35
N ARG A 26 -0.33 -22.47 4.62
CA ARG A 26 0.49 -23.35 5.47
C ARG A 26 0.48 -24.82 5.03
N GLN A 27 -0.54 -25.25 4.30
CA GLN A 27 -0.66 -26.62 3.78
C GLN A 27 0.09 -26.81 2.45
N GLN A 28 0.64 -25.74 1.87
CA GLN A 28 1.33 -25.81 0.59
C GLN A 28 2.72 -26.46 0.72
N PRO A 29 3.25 -27.05 -0.37
CA PRO A 29 4.59 -27.66 -0.35
C PRO A 29 5.69 -26.66 0.03
N PRO A 30 6.86 -27.17 0.50
CA PRO A 30 8.03 -26.33 0.72
C PRO A 30 8.35 -25.46 -0.50
N ASN A 31 8.72 -24.20 -0.26
CA ASN A 31 9.06 -23.21 -1.29
C ASN A 31 7.92 -22.83 -2.25
N PHE A 32 6.66 -23.16 -1.96
CA PHE A 32 5.51 -22.74 -2.78
C PHE A 32 5.45 -21.22 -2.99
N HIS A 33 5.78 -20.44 -1.95
CA HIS A 33 5.79 -18.97 -2.01
C HIS A 33 6.75 -18.39 -3.06
N HIS A 34 7.82 -19.11 -3.46
CA HIS A 34 8.69 -18.67 -4.55
C HIS A 34 8.03 -18.71 -5.92
N LYS A 35 6.91 -19.42 -6.06
CA LYS A 35 6.11 -19.50 -7.30
C LYS A 35 4.96 -18.49 -7.33
N ILE A 36 4.77 -17.72 -6.25
CA ILE A 36 3.77 -16.68 -6.17
C ILE A 36 4.39 -15.37 -6.66
N LEU A 37 3.77 -14.74 -7.66
CA LEU A 37 4.06 -13.37 -8.01
C LEU A 37 3.27 -12.45 -7.08
N PHE A 38 3.96 -11.79 -6.15
CA PHE A 38 3.37 -10.73 -5.33
C PHE A 38 3.50 -9.43 -6.10
N SER A 39 2.38 -8.82 -6.48
CA SER A 39 2.37 -7.50 -7.11
C SER A 39 1.58 -6.50 -6.30
N ASP A 40 1.97 -5.23 -6.39
CA ASP A 40 1.25 -4.13 -5.77
C ASP A 40 1.50 -2.83 -6.55
N GLU A 41 0.66 -1.84 -6.30
CA GLU A 41 0.77 -0.50 -6.82
C GLU A 41 1.02 0.53 -5.73
N SER A 42 1.90 1.48 -6.02
CA SER A 42 2.16 2.59 -5.13
C SER A 42 2.03 3.91 -5.85
N THR A 43 1.28 4.85 -5.26
CA THR A 43 1.18 6.22 -5.75
C THR A 43 2.15 7.12 -5.00
N PHE A 44 3.11 7.68 -5.71
CA PHE A 44 3.99 8.74 -5.20
C PHE A 44 3.39 10.11 -5.55
N LYS A 45 3.37 11.02 -4.59
CA LYS A 45 2.83 12.38 -4.74
C LYS A 45 3.83 13.40 -4.21
N CYS A 46 3.85 14.59 -4.81
CA CYS A 46 4.73 15.69 -4.37
C CYS A 46 4.19 16.49 -3.18
N ASP A 47 3.01 16.16 -2.66
CA ASP A 47 2.36 16.83 -1.54
C ASP A 47 2.99 16.49 -0.17
N GLY A 48 3.97 15.57 -0.14
CA GLY A 48 4.60 15.09 1.09
C GLY A 48 3.62 14.42 2.05
N SER A 49 2.50 13.88 1.55
CA SER A 49 1.45 13.21 2.35
C SER A 49 1.91 11.87 2.97
N VAL A 50 3.05 11.33 2.55
CA VAL A 50 3.39 9.92 2.75
C VAL A 50 4.21 9.63 4.01
N ASN A 51 4.42 10.56 4.94
CA ASN A 51 5.15 10.20 6.17
C ASN A 51 4.61 10.81 7.48
N THR A 52 3.47 10.30 7.93
CA THR A 52 2.92 10.59 9.27
C THR A 52 3.80 10.07 10.42
N TRP A 53 4.80 9.20 10.15
CA TRP A 53 5.76 8.80 11.18
C TRP A 53 6.63 9.97 11.66
N ASN A 54 6.87 10.95 10.79
CA ASN A 54 7.58 12.18 11.16
C ASN A 54 6.65 13.20 11.85
N CYS A 55 5.33 12.97 11.88
CA CYS A 55 4.35 13.84 12.53
C CYS A 55 4.19 13.46 14.01
N ARG A 56 5.27 13.51 14.79
CA ARG A 56 5.24 13.27 16.25
C ARG A 56 5.41 14.59 16.99
N TYR A 57 4.43 14.90 17.83
CA TYR A 57 4.47 16.10 18.67
C TYR A 57 4.50 15.73 20.16
N TRP A 58 5.30 16.49 20.91
CA TRP A 58 5.40 16.37 22.36
C TRP A 58 4.66 17.56 22.97
N SER A 59 3.50 17.30 23.58
CA SER A 59 2.69 18.29 24.27
C SER A 59 2.08 17.67 25.53
N GLN A 60 1.79 18.50 26.52
CA GLN A 60 1.04 18.11 27.71
C GLN A 60 -0.48 17.99 27.45
N VAL A 61 -0.98 18.62 26.37
CA VAL A 61 -2.39 18.60 25.96
C VAL A 61 -2.50 18.33 24.45
N ASN A 62 -3.53 17.61 24.00
CA ASN A 62 -3.74 17.29 22.59
C ASN A 62 -3.93 18.57 21.75
N PRO A 63 -3.03 18.86 20.77
CA PRO A 63 -3.06 20.10 20.02
C PRO A 63 -4.13 20.16 18.91
N HIS A 64 -4.90 19.10 18.64
CA HIS A 64 -5.88 19.04 17.53
C HIS A 64 -5.31 19.50 16.19
N TRP A 65 -4.08 19.08 15.89
CA TRP A 65 -3.34 19.58 14.73
C TRP A 65 -4.00 19.18 13.40
N LEU A 66 -4.11 20.15 12.49
CA LEU A 66 -4.49 19.97 11.10
C LEU A 66 -3.32 20.38 10.20
N ARG A 67 -3.05 19.60 9.16
CA ARG A 67 -2.06 19.95 8.12
C ARG A 67 -2.81 20.33 6.86
N GLU A 68 -2.55 21.53 6.35
CA GLU A 68 -3.01 21.95 5.03
C GLU A 68 -2.23 21.20 3.96
N ILE A 69 -2.96 20.68 2.97
CA ILE A 69 -2.42 19.97 1.82
C ILE A 69 -2.86 20.74 0.59
N ASP A 70 -1.91 21.21 -0.23
CA ASP A 70 -2.26 21.81 -1.52
C ASP A 70 -2.67 20.69 -2.47
N HIS A 71 -3.98 20.58 -2.74
CA HIS A 71 -4.54 19.60 -3.66
C HIS A 71 -4.52 20.06 -5.13
N GLN A 72 -4.19 21.32 -5.41
CA GLN A 72 -4.32 21.93 -6.74
C GLN A 72 -3.05 21.75 -7.60
N HIS A 73 -1.86 21.76 -6.99
CA HIS A 73 -0.57 21.65 -7.71
C HIS A 73 0.17 20.32 -7.45
N ILE A 74 -0.56 19.21 -7.29
CA ILE A 74 0.03 17.89 -7.04
C ILE A 74 0.34 17.18 -8.35
N TRP A 75 1.60 16.82 -8.58
CA TRP A 75 1.93 15.72 -9.48
C TRP A 75 1.87 14.39 -8.74
N LYS A 76 1.40 13.36 -9.43
CA LYS A 76 1.37 11.99 -8.94
C LYS A 76 1.93 11.04 -9.99
N VAL A 77 2.62 10.02 -9.53
CA VAL A 77 3.12 8.93 -10.38
C VAL A 77 2.67 7.63 -9.73
N ASN A 78 2.01 6.78 -10.51
CA ASN A 78 1.68 5.43 -10.07
C ASN A 78 2.77 4.47 -10.54
N VAL A 79 3.19 3.57 -9.67
CA VAL A 79 4.20 2.57 -9.97
C VAL A 79 3.62 1.20 -9.65
N TRP A 80 3.70 0.29 -10.61
CA TRP A 80 3.46 -1.12 -10.38
C TRP A 80 4.78 -1.86 -10.26
N CYS A 81 4.85 -2.82 -9.33
CA CYS A 81 5.98 -3.71 -9.20
C CYS A 81 5.52 -5.09 -8.73
N GLY A 82 6.14 -6.13 -9.29
CA GLY A 82 5.99 -7.52 -8.89
C GLY A 82 7.27 -8.06 -8.25
N ILE A 83 7.14 -9.06 -7.37
CA ILE A 83 8.23 -9.83 -6.79
C ILE A 83 7.87 -11.31 -6.90
N ILE A 84 8.79 -12.11 -7.47
CA ILE A 84 8.67 -13.56 -7.53
C ILE A 84 9.97 -14.21 -7.08
N GLY A 85 9.89 -15.06 -6.07
CA GLY A 85 11.09 -15.61 -5.41
C GLY A 85 12.01 -14.49 -4.92
N SER A 86 13.20 -14.39 -5.50
CA SER A 86 14.19 -13.35 -5.23
C SER A 86 14.32 -12.29 -6.33
N GLN A 87 13.42 -12.31 -7.32
CA GLN A 87 13.48 -11.43 -8.48
C GLN A 87 12.38 -10.37 -8.42
N ILE A 88 12.72 -9.18 -8.89
CA ILE A 88 11.81 -8.05 -9.04
C ILE A 88 11.38 -7.97 -10.51
N ILE A 89 10.07 -7.81 -10.74
CA ILE A 89 9.46 -7.57 -12.05
C ILE A 89 8.92 -6.13 -12.06
N GLY A 90 9.29 -5.33 -13.05
CA GLY A 90 9.06 -3.88 -13.05
C GLY A 90 10.34 -3.11 -12.67
N PRO A 91 10.25 -1.86 -12.15
CA PRO A 91 9.05 -1.03 -11.92
C PRO A 91 8.43 -0.50 -13.23
N ILE A 92 7.11 -0.44 -13.28
CA ILE A 92 6.38 0.13 -14.42
C ILE A 92 5.70 1.41 -13.97
N PHE A 93 6.07 2.51 -14.61
CA PHE A 93 5.60 3.84 -14.27
C PHE A 93 4.39 4.23 -15.12
N PHE A 94 3.37 4.75 -14.48
CA PHE A 94 2.21 5.36 -15.12
C PHE A 94 2.15 6.84 -14.74
N GLU A 95 2.25 7.70 -15.74
CA GLU A 95 2.12 9.15 -15.58
C GLU A 95 0.66 9.59 -15.33
N GLU A 96 -0.28 8.68 -15.58
CA GLU A 96 -1.70 8.92 -15.42
C GLU A 96 -2.34 8.01 -14.36
N ASN A 97 -3.65 8.18 -14.13
CA ASN A 97 -4.42 7.26 -13.29
C ASN A 97 -4.38 5.84 -13.86
N LEU A 98 -4.06 4.88 -12.99
CA LEU A 98 -4.27 3.47 -13.27
C LEU A 98 -5.78 3.22 -13.35
N ASN A 99 -6.21 2.55 -14.42
CA ASN A 99 -7.59 2.13 -14.61
C ASN A 99 -7.59 0.65 -15.03
N ALA A 100 -8.77 0.02 -15.00
CA ALA A 100 -8.90 -1.40 -15.28
C ALA A 100 -8.34 -1.80 -16.67
N VAL A 101 -8.51 -0.95 -17.69
CA VAL A 101 -8.01 -1.23 -19.05
C VAL A 101 -6.49 -1.23 -19.11
N ARG A 102 -5.85 -0.22 -18.51
CA ARG A 102 -4.38 -0.12 -18.43
C ARG A 102 -3.79 -1.24 -17.59
N TYR A 103 -4.48 -1.64 -16.54
CA TYR A 103 -4.07 -2.75 -15.70
C TYR A 103 -4.21 -4.10 -16.42
N SER A 104 -5.27 -4.30 -17.21
CA SER A 104 -5.41 -5.49 -18.06
C SER A 104 -4.27 -5.59 -19.06
N ALA A 105 -3.97 -4.49 -19.76
CA ALA A 105 -2.88 -4.43 -20.74
C ALA A 105 -1.48 -4.60 -20.12
N LEU A 106 -1.34 -4.46 -18.80
CA LEU A 106 -0.11 -4.73 -18.08
C LEU A 106 0.10 -6.23 -17.83
N ILE A 107 -1.00 -6.96 -17.61
CA ILE A 107 -1.00 -8.37 -17.23
C ILE A 107 -1.08 -9.29 -18.45
N GLU A 108 -1.73 -8.84 -19.52
CA GLU A 108 -1.80 -9.52 -20.82
C GLU A 108 -0.45 -9.59 -21.55
#